data_AF-A0AA42HGY8-F1
#
_entry.id   AF-A0AA42HGY8-F1
#
_cell.length_a   1.000
_cell.length_b   1.000
_cell.length_c   1.000
_cell.angle_alpha   90.00
_cell.angle_beta   90.00
_cell.angle_gamma   90.00
#
_symmetry.space_group_name_H-M   'P 1'
#
loop_
_entity.id
_entity.type
_entity.pdbx_description
1 polymer ?
#
loop_
_entity_poly.entity_id
_entity_poly.type
_entity_poly.pdbx_seq_one_letter_code
_entity_poly.pdbx_strand_id
1 'polypeptide(L)'
;MKLISARQAWHDAFYENRSSVLAVAADKAALGKEGRVANETHPDRKDTNGRSAHMLAAGLVQAAIRTLPKPLQHFGHTLYSPLATGDDVAIAHGLVWIGAGLGQLTQRQGERAYWMALAAINSHKRAVNGRDTLGPGDVCLFIEERLGCRIDPCNWARDYASTWERLARHVDRLDAQALKPVADVVANEQGWRKGPGWRWLQEDRDVVAEQRAELYAQRREQLQQRLVERLRGMSNQQLAAWAARMKRYSDAYRAEWADDIYEQPDVHQRYHDRVAAYWSQKERLKQVA
;
A
#
# COMPACT_ATOMS: atom_id res chain seq x y z
N MET A 1 -8.31 11.64 -3.94
CA MET A 1 -7.06 11.46 -3.16
C MET A 1 -5.94 11.10 -4.11
N LYS A 2 -4.82 11.82 -4.06
CA LYS A 2 -3.58 11.41 -4.75
C LYS A 2 -2.77 10.59 -3.74
N LEU A 3 -2.60 9.30 -4.00
CA LEU A 3 -1.80 8.44 -3.14
C LEU A 3 -0.32 8.75 -3.39
N ILE A 4 0.36 9.37 -2.43
CA ILE A 4 1.79 9.74 -2.53
C ILE A 4 2.62 8.87 -1.58
N SER A 5 2.13 8.68 -0.35
CA SER A 5 2.78 7.85 0.67
C SER A 5 1.75 7.10 1.50
N ALA A 6 2.16 6.00 2.13
CA ALA A 6 1.28 5.20 2.99
C ALA A 6 0.73 6.01 4.19
N ARG A 7 1.54 6.92 4.74
CA ARG A 7 1.14 7.81 5.86
C ARG A 7 0.05 8.77 5.44
N GLN A 8 0.24 9.43 4.29
CA GLN A 8 -0.77 10.32 3.71
C GLN A 8 -2.05 9.55 3.36
N ALA A 9 -1.92 8.37 2.76
CA ALA A 9 -3.04 7.52 2.39
C ALA A 9 -3.87 7.09 3.61
N TRP A 10 -3.21 6.77 4.73
CA TRP A 10 -3.91 6.44 5.98
C TRP A 10 -4.73 7.63 6.48
N HIS A 11 -4.13 8.82 6.55
CA HIS A 11 -4.84 10.03 6.97
C HIS A 11 -6.03 10.34 6.06
N ASP A 12 -5.81 10.37 4.75
CA ASP A 12 -6.80 10.73 3.74
C ASP A 12 -7.94 9.70 3.63
N ALA A 13 -7.69 8.44 3.97
CA ALA A 13 -8.73 7.41 3.99
C ALA A 13 -9.78 7.63 5.09
N PHE A 14 -9.45 8.38 6.14
CA PHE A 14 -10.39 8.74 7.22
C PHE A 14 -10.75 10.23 7.22
N TYR A 15 -10.15 11.02 6.34
CA TYR A 15 -10.48 12.42 6.15
C TYR A 15 -11.67 12.53 5.18
N GLU A 16 -12.86 12.86 5.70
CA GLU A 16 -14.00 13.17 4.84
C GLU A 16 -13.80 14.55 4.21
N ASN A 17 -13.58 14.60 2.90
CA ASN A 17 -13.64 15.85 2.15
C ASN A 17 -15.11 16.26 1.91
N ARG A 18 -15.85 16.56 2.99
CA ARG A 18 -17.15 17.23 2.86
C ARG A 18 -16.91 18.74 2.88
N SER A 19 -17.30 19.43 1.82
CA SER A 19 -17.75 20.81 1.97
C SER A 19 -18.88 20.80 3.00
N SER A 20 -18.83 21.69 3.99
CA SER A 20 -19.83 21.73 5.06
C SER A 20 -21.24 21.80 4.45
N VAL A 21 -22.25 21.28 5.15
CA VAL A 21 -23.65 21.34 4.68
C VAL A 21 -24.04 22.80 4.36
N LEU A 22 -23.47 23.76 5.08
CA LEU A 22 -23.62 25.19 4.85
C LEU A 22 -22.91 25.67 3.58
N ALA A 23 -21.72 25.15 3.25
CA ALA A 23 -21.05 25.46 1.99
C ALA A 23 -21.85 24.93 0.78
N VAL A 24 -22.33 23.69 0.87
CA VAL A 24 -23.22 23.11 -0.17
C VAL A 24 -24.55 23.89 -0.28
N ALA A 25 -25.08 24.38 0.85
CA ALA A 25 -26.27 25.22 0.85
C ALA A 25 -25.99 26.63 0.29
N ALA A 26 -24.83 27.22 0.57
CA ALA A 26 -24.40 28.50 0.04
C ALA A 26 -24.18 28.45 -1.47
N ASP A 27 -23.54 27.40 -1.98
CA ASP A 27 -23.37 27.19 -3.43
C ASP A 27 -24.73 27.02 -4.13
N LYS A 28 -25.66 26.31 -3.50
CA LYS A 28 -27.04 26.16 -4.01
C LYS A 28 -27.82 27.47 -3.97
N ALA A 29 -27.63 28.28 -2.94
CA ALA A 29 -28.25 29.59 -2.81
C ALA A 29 -27.69 30.59 -3.83
N ALA A 30 -26.38 30.58 -4.07
CA ALA A 30 -25.73 31.39 -5.11
C ALA A 30 -26.22 31.02 -6.53
N LEU A 31 -26.60 29.76 -6.74
CA LEU A 31 -27.22 29.28 -7.98
C LEU A 31 -28.75 29.50 -8.03
N GLY A 32 -29.35 30.11 -7.00
CA GLY A 32 -30.78 30.44 -6.94
C GLY A 32 -31.73 29.23 -6.87
N LYS A 33 -31.29 28.10 -6.31
CA LYS A 33 -32.04 26.83 -6.39
C LYS A 33 -32.87 26.55 -5.14
N GLU A 34 -34.19 26.42 -5.31
CA GLU A 34 -35.12 25.93 -4.30
C GLU A 34 -35.45 24.43 -4.55
N GLY A 35 -34.66 23.53 -3.94
CA GLY A 35 -34.95 22.09 -3.91
C GLY A 35 -34.10 21.21 -4.84
N ARG A 36 -34.38 19.89 -4.85
CA ARG A 36 -33.77 18.92 -5.78
C ARG A 36 -34.61 18.87 -7.05
N VAL A 37 -34.08 19.29 -8.21
CA VAL A 37 -34.75 19.01 -9.48
C VAL A 37 -34.16 17.76 -10.14
N ALA A 38 -35.05 16.88 -10.60
CA ALA A 38 -34.67 15.60 -11.18
C ALA A 38 -34.04 15.82 -12.57
N ASN A 39 -32.99 15.07 -12.89
CA ASN A 39 -32.24 15.10 -14.17
C ASN A 39 -31.36 16.33 -14.45
N GLU A 40 -30.96 17.08 -13.41
CA GLU A 40 -29.93 18.11 -13.59
C GLU A 40 -28.54 17.51 -13.88
N THR A 41 -27.84 18.08 -14.86
CA THR A 41 -26.40 17.88 -15.03
C THR A 41 -25.70 18.85 -14.09
N HIS A 42 -25.47 18.44 -12.84
CA HIS A 42 -24.62 19.20 -11.94
C HIS A 42 -23.22 19.35 -12.57
N PRO A 43 -22.56 20.51 -12.43
CA PRO A 43 -21.11 20.63 -12.70
C PRO A 43 -20.32 19.53 -11.97
N ASP A 44 -20.74 19.21 -10.74
CA ASP A 44 -20.21 18.13 -9.89
C ASP A 44 -20.48 16.70 -10.41
N ARG A 45 -21.30 16.51 -11.45
CA ARG A 45 -21.55 15.17 -12.01
C ARG A 45 -20.31 14.62 -12.74
N LYS A 46 -19.33 15.48 -13.05
CA LYS A 46 -17.96 15.09 -13.43
C LYS A 46 -17.04 14.91 -12.21
N ASP A 47 -17.29 15.61 -11.10
CA ASP A 47 -16.61 15.37 -9.80
C ASP A 47 -17.02 14.05 -9.13
N THR A 48 -18.11 13.40 -9.57
CA THR A 48 -18.44 12.04 -9.12
C THR A 48 -17.34 11.04 -9.44
N ASN A 49 -16.63 11.16 -10.56
CA ASN A 49 -15.55 10.22 -10.87
C ASN A 49 -14.38 10.39 -9.90
N GLY A 50 -13.98 11.63 -9.60
CA GLY A 50 -12.93 11.91 -8.61
C GLY A 50 -13.34 11.49 -7.19
N ARG A 51 -14.61 11.71 -6.84
CA ARG A 51 -15.19 11.31 -5.54
C ARG A 51 -15.31 9.79 -5.43
N SER A 52 -15.81 9.10 -6.45
CA SER A 52 -15.91 7.64 -6.50
C SER A 52 -14.54 6.99 -6.49
N ALA A 53 -13.57 7.53 -7.23
CA ALA A 53 -12.18 7.08 -7.18
C ALA A 53 -11.56 7.30 -5.79
N HIS A 54 -11.83 8.44 -5.15
CA HIS A 54 -11.41 8.69 -3.78
C HIS A 54 -12.06 7.70 -2.79
N MET A 55 -13.37 7.47 -2.88
CA MET A 55 -14.08 6.53 -2.02
C MET A 55 -13.58 5.09 -2.21
N LEU A 56 -13.29 4.70 -3.45
CA LEU A 56 -12.70 3.40 -3.76
C LEU A 56 -11.32 3.27 -3.11
N ALA A 57 -10.42 4.22 -3.38
CA ALA A 57 -9.06 4.21 -2.85
C ALA A 57 -9.05 4.26 -1.31
N ALA A 58 -9.92 5.08 -0.69
CA ALA A 58 -10.10 5.12 0.75
C ALA A 58 -10.61 3.78 1.29
N GLY A 59 -11.57 3.16 0.60
CA GLY A 59 -12.10 1.83 0.94
C GLY A 59 -11.04 0.74 0.89
N LEU A 60 -10.15 0.76 -0.11
CA LEU A 60 -9.04 -0.18 -0.24
C LEU A 60 -8.02 -0.01 0.90
N VAL A 61 -7.66 1.24 1.22
CA VAL A 61 -6.77 1.53 2.35
C VAL A 61 -7.41 1.10 3.68
N GLN A 62 -8.68 1.42 3.92
CA GLN A 62 -9.41 0.98 5.11
C GLN A 62 -9.53 -0.55 5.20
N ALA A 63 -9.68 -1.25 4.07
CA ALA A 63 -9.67 -2.70 4.03
C ALA A 63 -8.29 -3.27 4.39
N ALA A 64 -7.21 -2.68 3.87
CA ALA A 64 -5.84 -3.06 4.22
C ALA A 64 -5.55 -2.82 5.71
N ILE A 65 -5.98 -1.70 6.28
CA ILE A 65 -5.85 -1.41 7.71
C ILE A 65 -6.59 -2.46 8.54
N ARG A 66 -7.77 -2.90 8.10
CA ARG A 66 -8.55 -3.95 8.79
C ARG A 66 -7.85 -5.30 8.87
N THR A 67 -6.84 -5.56 8.02
CA THR A 67 -6.04 -6.80 8.09
C THR A 67 -5.02 -6.80 9.23
N LEU A 68 -4.69 -5.64 9.80
CA LEU A 68 -3.75 -5.53 10.91
C LEU A 68 -4.35 -6.02 12.22
N PRO A 69 -3.54 -6.47 13.20
CA PRO A 69 -4.01 -6.71 14.57
C PRO A 69 -4.64 -5.45 15.18
N LYS A 70 -5.69 -5.61 16.00
CA LYS A 70 -6.42 -4.47 16.60
C LYS A 70 -5.53 -3.46 17.32
N PRO A 71 -4.57 -3.86 18.18
CA PRO A 71 -3.68 -2.89 18.83
C PRO A 71 -2.87 -2.05 17.83
N LEU A 72 -2.47 -2.65 16.71
CA LEU A 72 -1.69 -1.97 15.67
C LEU A 72 -2.57 -1.04 14.82
N GLN A 73 -3.86 -1.35 14.64
CA GLN A 73 -4.84 -0.43 14.05
C GLN A 73 -4.97 0.83 14.91
N HIS A 74 -5.19 0.68 16.23
CA HIS A 74 -5.30 1.79 17.18
C HIS A 74 -4.02 2.64 17.24
N PHE A 75 -2.85 1.99 17.16
CA PHE A 75 -1.57 2.69 17.03
C PHE A 75 -1.49 3.54 15.76
N GLY A 76 -1.83 2.97 14.60
CA GLY A 76 -1.88 3.73 13.34
C GLY A 76 -2.92 4.85 13.36
N HIS A 77 -4.09 4.63 13.98
CA HIS A 77 -5.10 5.68 14.16
C HIS A 77 -4.57 6.83 15.02
N THR A 78 -3.88 6.54 16.12
CA THR A 78 -3.29 7.57 17.00
C THR A 78 -2.30 8.46 16.24
N LEU A 79 -1.53 7.89 15.32
CA LEU A 79 -0.52 8.61 14.54
C LEU A 79 -1.13 9.39 13.37
N TYR A 80 -2.02 8.77 12.60
CA TYR A 80 -2.41 9.25 11.27
C TYR A 80 -3.88 9.58 11.11
N SER A 81 -4.77 9.04 11.95
CA SER A 81 -6.20 9.31 11.81
C SER A 81 -6.55 10.69 12.37
N PRO A 82 -7.30 11.52 11.62
CA PRO A 82 -7.87 12.75 12.17
C PRO A 82 -8.98 12.46 13.20
N LEU A 83 -9.52 11.23 13.20
CA LEU A 83 -10.59 10.78 14.09
C LEU A 83 -10.08 9.96 15.29
N ALA A 84 -8.80 10.10 15.65
CA ALA A 84 -8.21 9.37 16.77
C ALA A 84 -8.91 9.72 18.09
N THR A 85 -9.32 8.69 18.83
CA THR A 85 -9.99 8.78 20.12
C THR A 85 -9.01 8.58 21.29
N GLY A 86 -9.45 8.89 22.52
CA GLY A 86 -8.65 8.61 23.72
C GLY A 86 -8.34 7.13 23.90
N ASP A 87 -9.24 6.25 23.47
CA ASP A 87 -9.07 4.79 23.53
C ASP A 87 -7.96 4.34 22.58
N ASP A 88 -7.87 4.94 21.38
CA ASP A 88 -6.78 4.67 20.44
C ASP A 88 -5.43 4.96 21.08
N VAL A 89 -5.32 6.11 21.77
CA VAL A 89 -4.10 6.54 22.46
C VAL A 89 -3.75 5.58 23.60
N ALA A 90 -4.73 5.18 24.41
CA ALA A 90 -4.50 4.27 25.53
C ALA A 90 -4.03 2.88 25.07
N ILE A 91 -4.66 2.33 24.04
CA ILE A 91 -4.29 1.04 23.46
C ILE A 91 -2.92 1.11 22.80
N ALA A 92 -2.65 2.17 22.03
CA ALA A 92 -1.34 2.41 21.41
C ALA A 92 -0.23 2.53 22.45
N HIS A 93 -0.50 3.24 23.55
CA HIS A 93 0.42 3.39 24.66
C HIS A 93 0.72 2.04 25.33
N GLY A 94 -0.32 1.27 25.65
CA GLY A 94 -0.17 -0.08 26.20
C GLY A 94 0.63 -1.01 25.29
N LEU A 95 0.40 -0.94 23.97
CA LEU A 95 1.15 -1.72 22.97
C LEU A 95 2.64 -1.40 23.01
N VAL A 96 3.02 -0.11 23.01
CA VAL A 96 4.42 0.31 23.05
C VAL A 96 5.07 -0.05 24.38
N TRP A 97 4.36 0.18 25.50
CA TRP A 97 4.85 -0.13 26.83
C TRP A 97 5.18 -1.62 27.00
N ILE A 98 4.23 -2.50 26.66
CA ILE A 98 4.38 -3.95 26.81
C ILE A 98 5.36 -4.51 25.76
N GLY A 99 5.31 -4.02 24.53
CA GLY A 99 6.09 -4.54 23.41
C GLY A 99 7.56 -4.10 23.37
N ALA A 100 7.95 -3.07 24.13
CA ALA A 100 9.30 -2.52 24.08
C ALA A 100 10.39 -3.44 24.67
N GLY A 101 10.01 -4.50 25.40
CA GLY A 101 10.97 -5.46 25.95
C GLY A 101 11.93 -4.81 26.94
N LEU A 102 11.43 -3.86 27.72
CA LEU A 102 12.14 -3.32 28.86
C LEU A 102 12.16 -4.43 29.92
N GLY A 103 13.35 -4.89 30.30
CA GLY A 103 13.53 -6.04 31.20
C GLY A 103 12.99 -5.79 32.61
N GLN A 104 13.59 -6.42 33.63
CA GLN A 104 13.17 -6.13 35.01
C GLN A 104 13.59 -4.71 35.40
N LEU A 105 12.60 -3.81 35.44
CA LEU A 105 12.74 -2.44 35.93
C LEU A 105 12.28 -2.37 37.38
N THR A 106 12.90 -1.49 38.17
CA THR A 106 12.35 -1.12 39.49
C THR A 106 11.03 -0.39 39.32
N GLN A 107 10.16 -0.38 40.34
CA GLN A 107 8.85 0.29 40.28
C GLN A 107 8.95 1.74 39.79
N ARG A 108 9.89 2.53 40.37
CA ARG A 108 10.11 3.93 39.96
C ARG A 108 10.59 4.07 38.53
N GLN A 109 11.44 3.15 38.06
CA GLN A 109 11.89 3.15 36.67
C GLN A 109 10.75 2.73 35.73
N GLY A 110 9.89 1.81 36.16
CA GLY A 110 8.71 1.37 35.40
C GLY A 110 7.70 2.50 35.20
N GLU A 111 7.37 3.24 36.26
CA GLU A 111 6.45 4.39 36.18
C GLU A 111 6.97 5.49 35.22
N ARG A 112 8.27 5.78 35.28
CA ARG A 112 8.91 6.74 34.36
C ARG A 112 8.90 6.21 32.93
N ALA A 113 9.28 4.95 32.73
CA ALA A 113 9.34 4.33 31.42
C ALA A 113 7.95 4.19 30.78
N TYR A 114 6.90 4.00 31.58
CA TYR A 114 5.51 4.04 31.13
C TYR A 114 5.20 5.39 30.49
N TRP A 115 5.46 6.52 31.18
CA TRP A 115 5.21 7.84 30.60
C TRP A 115 6.17 8.19 29.45
N MET A 116 7.40 7.69 29.48
CA MET A 116 8.34 7.79 28.34
C MET A 116 7.79 7.09 27.09
N ALA A 117 7.06 5.99 27.23
CA ALA A 117 6.45 5.31 26.08
C ALA A 117 5.43 6.21 25.37
N LEU A 118 4.60 6.92 26.13
CA LEU A 118 3.65 7.89 25.58
C LEU A 118 4.37 9.09 24.95
N ALA A 119 5.45 9.58 25.59
CA ALA A 119 6.30 10.62 25.03
C ALA A 119 6.94 10.19 23.70
N ALA A 120 7.39 8.94 23.58
CA ALA A 120 7.96 8.39 22.35
C ALA A 120 6.94 8.38 21.21
N ILE A 121 5.69 7.99 21.47
CA ILE A 121 4.60 8.05 20.47
C ILE A 121 4.37 9.50 20.01
N ASN A 122 4.29 10.44 20.95
CA ASN A 122 4.07 11.86 20.63
C ASN A 122 5.26 12.46 19.85
N SER A 123 6.48 12.08 20.21
CA SER A 123 7.69 12.47 19.48
C SER A 123 7.65 11.99 18.03
N HIS A 124 7.28 10.72 17.82
CA HIS A 124 7.13 10.15 16.49
C HIS A 124 6.03 10.83 15.68
N LYS A 125 4.88 11.09 16.31
CA LYS A 125 3.76 11.82 15.69
C LYS A 125 4.18 13.23 15.24
N ARG A 126 4.98 13.93 16.05
CA ARG A 126 5.56 15.24 15.68
C ARG A 126 6.47 15.11 14.46
N ALA A 127 7.39 14.14 14.48
CA ALA A 127 8.32 13.89 13.38
C ALA A 127 7.60 13.61 12.06
N VAL A 128 6.56 12.77 12.09
CA VAL A 128 5.77 12.46 10.88
C VAL A 128 5.01 13.69 10.36
N ASN A 129 4.56 14.57 11.25
CA ASN A 129 3.89 15.81 10.89
C ASN A 129 4.87 16.94 10.51
N GLY A 130 6.16 16.64 10.32
CA GLY A 130 7.18 17.61 9.93
C GLY A 130 7.61 18.57 11.04
N ARG A 131 7.34 18.24 12.31
CA ARG A 131 7.80 18.99 13.48
C ARG A 131 9.00 18.31 14.11
N ASP A 132 9.80 19.08 14.85
CA ASP A 132 10.94 18.54 15.59
C ASP A 132 10.51 17.49 16.62
N THR A 133 11.30 16.41 16.68
CA THR A 133 11.20 15.36 17.71
C THR A 133 11.46 15.95 19.08
N LEU A 134 10.83 15.36 20.11
CA LEU A 134 11.05 15.79 21.50
C LEU A 134 12.51 15.58 21.90
N GLY A 135 13.13 16.65 22.40
CA GLY A 135 14.46 16.58 22.99
C GLY A 135 14.43 15.97 24.40
N PRO A 136 15.59 15.60 24.97
CA PRO A 136 15.68 15.07 26.33
C PRO A 136 15.00 15.94 27.39
N GLY A 137 15.14 17.27 27.29
CA GLY A 137 14.49 18.23 28.20
C GLY A 137 12.96 18.20 28.09
N ASP A 138 12.43 18.14 26.88
CA ASP A 138 10.97 18.06 26.64
C ASP A 138 10.39 16.76 27.17
N VAL A 139 11.13 15.65 27.02
CA VAL A 139 10.70 14.35 27.55
C VAL A 139 10.72 14.36 29.08
N CYS A 140 11.74 14.95 29.70
CA CYS A 140 11.78 15.10 31.15
C CYS A 140 10.58 15.92 31.62
N LEU A 141 10.35 17.12 31.05
CA LEU A 141 9.20 17.97 31.37
C LEU A 141 7.87 17.22 31.22
N PHE A 142 7.69 16.48 30.12
CA PHE A 142 6.48 15.71 29.85
C PHE A 142 6.18 14.65 30.93
N ILE A 143 7.23 14.07 31.51
CA ILE A 143 7.11 13.08 32.59
C ILE A 143 6.92 13.80 33.93
N GLU A 144 7.65 14.89 34.19
CA GLU A 144 7.51 15.70 35.40
C GLU A 144 6.07 16.21 35.57
N GLU A 145 5.45 16.71 34.50
CA GLU A 145 4.07 17.18 34.49
C GLU A 145 3.05 16.10 34.91
N ARG A 146 3.36 14.82 34.66
CA ARG A 146 2.45 13.70 34.93
C ARG A 146 2.71 13.00 36.25
N LEU A 147 3.99 12.88 36.64
CA LEU A 147 4.40 12.22 37.89
C LEU A 147 4.54 13.21 39.06
N GLY A 148 4.57 14.52 38.80
CA GLY A 148 4.81 15.55 39.82
C GLY A 148 6.22 15.50 40.44
N CYS A 149 7.12 14.69 39.88
CA CYS A 149 8.46 14.46 40.40
C CYS A 149 9.48 15.10 39.47
N ARG A 150 10.41 15.90 40.01
CA ARG A 150 11.51 16.47 39.21
C ARG A 150 12.46 15.40 38.68
N ILE A 151 12.81 15.51 37.41
CA ILE A 151 13.74 14.68 36.66
C ILE A 151 14.80 15.59 36.09
N ASP A 152 16.03 15.45 36.59
CA ASP A 152 17.16 16.24 36.10
C ASP A 152 17.60 15.77 34.70
N PRO A 153 17.51 16.62 33.66
CA PRO A 153 17.95 16.30 32.31
C PRO A 153 19.46 16.02 32.22
N CYS A 154 20.27 16.49 33.17
CA CYS A 154 21.72 16.27 33.19
C CYS A 154 22.07 14.78 33.32
N ASN A 155 21.20 14.00 33.97
CA ASN A 155 21.38 12.55 34.15
C ASN A 155 20.82 11.72 32.99
N TRP A 156 20.32 12.36 31.94
CA TRP A 156 19.66 11.70 30.80
C TRP A 156 20.50 10.59 30.17
N ALA A 157 21.76 10.90 29.83
CA ALA A 157 22.66 9.99 29.15
C ALA A 157 22.91 8.70 29.94
N ARG A 158 22.91 8.78 31.28
CA ARG A 158 23.20 7.65 32.16
C ARG A 158 21.96 6.79 32.41
N ASP A 159 20.83 7.42 32.74
CA ASP A 159 19.71 6.72 33.37
C ASP A 159 18.51 6.50 32.42
N TYR A 160 18.32 7.35 31.41
CA TYR A 160 17.10 7.36 30.59
C TYR A 160 17.34 7.14 29.09
N ALA A 161 18.51 7.49 28.57
CA ALA A 161 18.80 7.43 27.14
C ALA A 161 18.61 6.02 26.56
N SER A 162 19.09 4.98 27.24
CA SER A 162 18.96 3.59 26.78
C SER A 162 17.50 3.11 26.72
N THR A 163 16.68 3.50 27.71
CA THR A 163 15.24 3.20 27.75
C THR A 163 14.49 3.95 26.66
N TRP A 164 14.80 5.24 26.49
CA TRP A 164 14.22 6.09 25.45
C TRP A 164 14.51 5.54 24.06
N GLU A 165 15.77 5.20 23.76
CA GLU A 165 16.15 4.66 22.46
C GLU A 165 15.45 3.34 22.16
N ARG A 166 15.29 2.46 23.15
CA ARG A 166 14.54 1.20 22.97
C ARG A 166 13.07 1.46 22.64
N LEU A 167 12.44 2.41 23.34
CA LEU A 167 11.06 2.81 23.10
C LEU A 167 10.91 3.45 21.71
N ALA A 168 11.76 4.41 21.35
CA ALA A 168 11.75 5.06 20.05
C ALA A 168 11.93 4.05 18.91
N ARG A 169 12.93 3.16 18.99
CA ARG A 169 13.14 2.09 17.99
C ARG A 169 11.99 1.08 17.96
N HIS A 170 11.26 0.90 19.06
CA HIS A 170 10.09 0.05 19.07
C HIS A 170 8.90 0.72 18.35
N VAL A 171 8.68 2.01 18.60
CA VAL A 171 7.70 2.84 17.89
C VAL A 171 7.98 2.85 16.39
N ASP A 172 9.23 3.03 15.95
CA ASP A 172 9.62 2.96 14.53
C ASP A 172 9.30 1.60 13.89
N ARG A 173 9.52 0.51 14.64
CA ARG A 173 9.19 -0.85 14.17
C ARG A 173 7.69 -1.06 14.05
N LEU A 174 6.92 -0.60 15.02
CA LEU A 174 5.46 -0.67 14.98
C LEU A 174 4.90 0.19 13.84
N ASP A 175 5.48 1.36 13.60
CA ASP A 175 5.13 2.21 12.45
C ASP A 175 5.35 1.47 11.12
N ALA A 176 6.55 0.91 10.92
CA ALA A 176 6.84 0.13 9.72
C ALA A 176 5.89 -1.06 9.54
N GLN A 177 5.49 -1.73 10.62
CA GLN A 177 4.53 -2.83 10.58
C GLN A 177 3.12 -2.36 10.23
N ALA A 178 2.66 -1.23 10.82
CA ALA A 178 1.36 -0.66 10.56
C ALA A 178 1.25 -0.19 9.09
N LEU A 179 2.29 0.47 8.58
CA LEU A 179 2.28 1.02 7.22
C LEU A 179 2.43 -0.03 6.13
N LYS A 180 2.98 -1.22 6.42
CA LYS A 180 3.25 -2.27 5.42
C LYS A 180 2.05 -2.60 4.51
N PRO A 181 0.85 -2.96 5.01
CA PRO A 181 -0.30 -3.27 4.16
C PRO A 181 -0.81 -2.04 3.38
N VAL A 182 -0.70 -0.84 3.96
CA VAL A 182 -1.12 0.39 3.29
C VAL A 182 -0.14 0.77 2.17
N ALA A 183 1.15 0.59 2.40
CA ALA A 183 2.19 0.78 1.39
C ALA A 183 2.01 -0.18 0.21
N ASP A 184 1.62 -1.44 0.47
CA ASP A 184 1.30 -2.40 -0.59
C ASP A 184 0.09 -1.94 -1.43
N VAL A 185 -0.94 -1.35 -0.82
CA VAL A 185 -2.08 -0.76 -1.57
C VAL A 185 -1.65 0.45 -2.39
N VAL A 186 -0.88 1.37 -1.80
CA VAL A 186 -0.38 2.56 -2.52
C VAL A 186 0.48 2.13 -3.70
N ALA A 187 1.35 1.14 -3.53
CA ALA A 187 2.16 0.57 -4.59
C ALA A 187 1.26 0.00 -5.71
N ASN A 188 0.27 -0.83 -5.37
CA ASN A 188 -0.64 -1.41 -6.35
C ASN A 188 -1.42 -0.34 -7.14
N GLU A 189 -1.95 0.69 -6.47
CA GLU A 189 -2.71 1.78 -7.10
C GLU A 189 -1.83 2.69 -7.97
N GLN A 190 -0.53 2.79 -7.65
CA GLN A 190 0.46 3.47 -8.50
C GLN A 190 0.99 2.57 -9.64
N GLY A 191 0.47 1.34 -9.78
CA GLY A 191 0.88 0.38 -10.81
C GLY A 191 2.12 -0.45 -10.46
N TRP A 192 2.66 -0.34 -9.24
CA TRP A 192 3.88 -1.03 -8.80
C TRP A 192 3.58 -2.47 -8.38
N ARG A 193 4.28 -3.47 -8.94
CA ARG A 193 4.09 -4.90 -8.62
C ARG A 193 5.39 -5.58 -8.16
N LYS A 194 5.28 -6.50 -7.19
CA LYS A 194 6.40 -7.32 -6.67
C LYS A 194 6.76 -8.42 -7.66
N GLY A 195 7.91 -8.29 -8.33
CA GLY A 195 8.50 -9.36 -9.14
C GLY A 195 9.22 -10.43 -8.30
N PRO A 196 9.45 -11.65 -8.84
CA PRO A 196 10.24 -12.67 -8.16
C PRO A 196 11.70 -12.21 -8.02
N GLY A 197 12.17 -12.01 -6.77
CA GLY A 197 13.55 -11.61 -6.46
C GLY A 197 13.74 -10.17 -5.94
N TRP A 198 12.72 -9.54 -5.38
CA TRP A 198 12.77 -8.12 -5.02
C TRP A 198 13.66 -7.82 -3.79
N ARG A 199 14.80 -7.14 -4.03
CA ARG A 199 15.47 -6.29 -3.03
C ARG A 199 15.65 -4.84 -3.50
N TRP A 200 16.01 -4.56 -4.76
CA TRP A 200 16.03 -3.21 -5.34
C TRP A 200 16.08 -3.29 -6.88
N LEU A 201 14.96 -3.14 -7.59
CA LEU A 201 14.95 -2.61 -8.97
C LEU A 201 13.53 -2.16 -9.37
N GLN A 202 13.44 -0.89 -9.74
CA GLN A 202 12.26 -0.14 -10.19
C GLN A 202 12.17 -0.21 -11.72
N GLU A 203 11.48 -1.19 -12.27
CA GLU A 203 11.16 -1.17 -13.70
C GLU A 203 9.65 -1.27 -13.87
N ASP A 204 9.10 -0.27 -14.54
CA ASP A 204 7.68 -0.16 -14.87
C ASP A 204 7.27 -1.37 -15.72
N ARG A 205 6.12 -1.97 -15.39
CA ARG A 205 5.60 -3.18 -16.04
C ARG A 205 5.45 -2.98 -17.53
N ASP A 206 4.95 -1.81 -17.92
CA ASP A 206 4.65 -1.49 -19.31
C ASP A 206 5.96 -1.31 -20.08
N VAL A 207 6.95 -0.66 -19.46
CA VAL A 207 8.31 -0.53 -20.03
C VAL A 207 8.98 -1.89 -20.21
N VAL A 208 8.86 -2.81 -19.24
CA VAL A 208 9.41 -4.17 -19.38
C VAL A 208 8.68 -4.95 -20.48
N ALA A 209 7.37 -4.75 -20.62
CA ALA A 209 6.57 -5.37 -21.66
C ALA A 209 6.97 -4.86 -23.05
N GLU A 210 7.11 -3.55 -23.20
CA GLU A 210 7.57 -2.87 -24.41
C GLU A 210 8.98 -3.33 -24.80
N GLN A 211 9.94 -3.33 -23.88
CA GLN A 211 11.30 -3.82 -24.15
C GLN A 211 11.30 -5.29 -24.61
N ARG A 212 10.48 -6.13 -23.98
CA ARG A 212 10.33 -7.54 -24.39
C ARG A 212 9.70 -7.65 -25.78
N ALA A 213 8.74 -6.79 -26.10
CA ALA A 213 8.09 -6.73 -27.40
C ALA A 213 9.07 -6.29 -28.49
N GLU A 214 9.87 -5.25 -28.23
CA GLU A 214 10.92 -4.76 -29.13
C GLU A 214 11.97 -5.83 -29.42
N LEU A 215 12.51 -6.47 -28.37
CA LEU A 215 13.47 -7.56 -28.51
C LEU A 215 12.88 -8.76 -29.27
N TYR A 216 11.59 -9.03 -29.08
CA TYR A 216 10.89 -10.08 -29.82
C TYR A 216 10.69 -9.67 -31.29
N ALA A 217 10.28 -8.44 -31.58
CA ALA A 217 10.06 -7.93 -32.92
C ALA A 217 11.33 -8.05 -33.78
N GLN A 218 12.49 -7.71 -33.22
CA GLN A 218 13.79 -7.84 -33.89
C GLN A 218 14.12 -9.28 -34.33
N ARG A 219 13.61 -10.29 -33.62
CA ARG A 219 13.93 -11.71 -33.86
C ARG A 219 12.71 -12.53 -34.23
N ARG A 220 11.58 -11.88 -34.54
CA ARG A 220 10.26 -12.52 -34.63
C ARG A 220 10.25 -13.62 -35.67
N GLU A 221 10.69 -13.31 -36.89
CA GLU A 221 10.70 -14.25 -38.01
C GLU A 221 11.54 -15.49 -37.71
N GLN A 222 12.76 -15.30 -37.21
CA GLN A 222 13.65 -16.41 -36.85
C GLN A 222 13.04 -17.28 -35.74
N LEU A 223 12.42 -16.69 -34.72
CA LEU A 223 11.81 -17.41 -33.61
C LEU A 223 10.54 -18.15 -34.05
N GLN A 224 9.73 -17.56 -34.94
CA GLN A 224 8.56 -18.21 -35.51
C GLN A 224 8.94 -19.40 -36.40
N GLN A 225 9.91 -19.23 -37.30
CA GLN A 225 10.42 -20.30 -38.15
C GLN A 225 10.93 -21.48 -37.31
N ARG A 226 11.77 -21.21 -36.31
CA ARG A 226 12.23 -22.23 -35.35
C ARG A 226 11.10 -22.91 -34.61
N LEU A 227 10.07 -22.17 -34.21
CA LEU A 227 8.90 -22.75 -33.54
C LEU A 227 8.14 -23.68 -34.48
N VAL A 228 7.89 -23.27 -35.72
CA VAL A 228 7.19 -24.07 -36.73
C VAL A 228 7.98 -25.34 -37.07
N GLU A 229 9.28 -25.23 -37.32
CA GLU A 229 10.16 -26.38 -37.57
C GLU A 229 10.12 -27.37 -36.40
N ARG A 230 10.24 -26.87 -35.17
CA ARG A 230 10.18 -27.70 -33.97
C ARG A 230 8.85 -28.42 -33.85
N LEU A 231 7.73 -27.76 -34.13
CA LEU A 231 6.39 -28.36 -34.06
C LEU A 231 6.15 -29.38 -35.18
N ARG A 232 6.68 -29.14 -36.38
CA ARG A 232 6.62 -30.12 -37.49
C ARG A 232 7.33 -31.41 -37.14
N GLY A 233 8.51 -31.32 -36.54
CA GLY A 233 9.34 -32.47 -36.13
C GLY A 233 8.87 -33.22 -34.87
N MET A 234 7.86 -32.73 -34.16
CA MET A 234 7.33 -33.41 -32.97
C MET A 234 6.39 -34.58 -33.34
N SER A 235 6.50 -35.67 -32.58
CA SER A 235 5.50 -36.74 -32.58
C SER A 235 4.18 -36.28 -31.95
N ASN A 236 3.09 -37.02 -32.19
CA ASN A 236 1.77 -36.68 -31.67
C ASN A 236 1.73 -36.62 -30.13
N GLN A 237 2.47 -37.50 -29.45
CA GLN A 237 2.58 -37.49 -27.99
C GLN A 237 3.31 -36.24 -27.48
N GLN A 238 4.37 -35.82 -28.15
CA GLN A 238 5.11 -34.60 -27.82
C GLN A 238 4.28 -33.34 -28.11
N LEU A 239 3.51 -33.33 -29.20
CA LEU A 239 2.56 -32.27 -29.53
C LEU A 239 1.47 -32.13 -28.46
N ALA A 240 0.90 -33.24 -27.98
CA ALA A 240 -0.09 -33.22 -26.90
C ALA A 240 0.50 -32.65 -25.59
N ALA A 241 1.73 -33.05 -25.24
CA ALA A 241 2.43 -32.51 -24.06
C ALA A 241 2.74 -31.00 -24.21
N TRP A 242 3.13 -30.56 -25.41
CA TRP A 242 3.35 -29.15 -25.71
C TRP A 242 2.04 -28.34 -25.64
N ALA A 243 0.94 -28.88 -26.17
CA ALA A 243 -0.39 -28.25 -26.10
C ALA A 243 -0.86 -28.06 -24.65
N ALA A 244 -0.66 -29.05 -23.78
CA ALA A 244 -0.97 -28.94 -22.36
C ALA A 244 -0.12 -27.85 -21.66
N ARG A 245 1.16 -27.74 -22.01
CA ARG A 245 2.05 -26.68 -21.52
C ARG A 245 1.62 -25.30 -22.00
N MET A 246 1.19 -25.19 -23.26
CA MET A 246 0.67 -23.95 -23.81
C MET A 246 -0.60 -23.48 -23.11
N LYS A 247 -1.50 -24.39 -22.74
CA LYS A 247 -2.69 -24.04 -21.94
C LYS A 247 -2.30 -23.40 -20.60
N ARG A 248 -1.41 -24.04 -19.84
CA ARG A 248 -0.91 -23.49 -18.57
C ARG A 248 -0.21 -22.14 -18.74
N TYR A 249 0.57 -22.00 -19.80
CA TYR A 249 1.20 -20.72 -20.16
C TYR A 249 0.15 -19.64 -20.43
N SER A 250 -0.88 -19.95 -21.21
CA SER A 250 -1.96 -19.00 -21.51
C SER A 250 -2.77 -18.61 -20.27
N ASP A 251 -3.06 -19.56 -19.38
CA ASP A 251 -3.77 -19.27 -18.13
C ASP A 251 -2.94 -18.34 -17.23
N ALA A 252 -1.64 -18.61 -17.09
CA ALA A 252 -0.73 -17.75 -16.34
C ALA A 252 -0.56 -16.35 -16.98
N TYR A 253 -0.46 -16.30 -18.32
CA TYR A 253 -0.29 -15.04 -19.04
C TYR A 253 -1.55 -14.18 -18.97
N ARG A 254 -2.74 -14.77 -19.06
CA ARG A 254 -4.01 -14.04 -18.86
C ARG A 254 -4.21 -13.59 -17.42
N ALA A 255 -3.79 -14.39 -16.44
CA ALA A 255 -3.82 -13.96 -15.04
C ALA A 255 -2.87 -12.77 -14.78
N GLU A 256 -1.77 -12.67 -15.53
CA GLU A 256 -0.80 -11.58 -15.41
C GLU A 256 -1.24 -10.31 -16.17
N TRP A 257 -1.75 -10.46 -17.39
CA TRP A 257 -1.98 -9.35 -18.33
C TRP A 257 -3.45 -9.01 -18.59
N ALA A 258 -4.41 -9.84 -18.14
CA ALA A 258 -5.85 -9.59 -18.25
C ALA A 258 -6.28 -9.06 -19.64
N ASP A 259 -6.93 -7.89 -19.68
CA ASP A 259 -7.47 -7.29 -20.90
C ASP A 259 -6.39 -6.54 -21.71
N ASP A 260 -5.24 -6.21 -21.11
CA ASP A 260 -4.10 -5.53 -21.78
C ASP A 260 -3.61 -6.31 -23.00
N ILE A 261 -3.78 -7.65 -23.00
CA ILE A 261 -3.46 -8.54 -24.13
C ILE A 261 -4.20 -8.14 -25.41
N TYR A 262 -5.42 -7.63 -25.26
CA TYR A 262 -6.30 -7.23 -26.36
C TYR A 262 -6.19 -5.74 -26.66
N GLU A 263 -5.96 -4.92 -25.63
CA GLU A 263 -5.80 -3.47 -25.78
C GLU A 263 -4.46 -3.10 -26.44
N GLN A 264 -3.39 -3.88 -26.19
CA GLN A 264 -2.05 -3.66 -26.72
C GLN A 264 -1.51 -4.91 -27.44
N PRO A 265 -2.04 -5.24 -28.63
CA PRO A 265 -1.65 -6.45 -29.35
C PRO A 265 -0.17 -6.47 -29.74
N ASP A 266 0.43 -5.31 -30.04
CA ASP A 266 1.83 -5.18 -30.44
C ASP A 266 2.79 -5.54 -29.31
N VAL A 267 2.48 -5.12 -28.07
CA VAL A 267 3.27 -5.45 -26.88
C VAL A 267 3.20 -6.94 -26.57
N HIS A 268 2.03 -7.55 -26.81
CA HIS A 268 1.77 -8.97 -26.56
C HIS A 268 1.93 -9.87 -27.79
N GLN A 269 2.61 -9.40 -28.85
CA GLN A 269 2.70 -10.11 -30.13
C GLN A 269 3.27 -11.53 -30.01
N ARG A 270 4.26 -11.73 -29.11
CA ARG A 270 4.83 -13.05 -28.83
C ARG A 270 3.82 -14.05 -28.28
N TYR A 271 2.88 -13.57 -27.48
CA TYR A 271 1.80 -14.40 -26.94
C TYR A 271 0.85 -14.79 -28.06
N HIS A 272 0.40 -13.82 -28.86
CA HIS A 272 -0.49 -14.05 -30.00
C HIS A 272 0.09 -15.02 -31.02
N ASP A 273 1.37 -14.90 -31.38
CA ASP A 273 2.04 -15.80 -32.31
C ASP A 273 2.09 -17.25 -31.79
N ARG A 274 2.28 -17.44 -30.48
CA ARG A 274 2.25 -18.77 -29.85
C ARG A 274 0.85 -19.35 -29.78
N VAL A 275 -0.17 -18.53 -29.54
CA VAL A 275 -1.58 -18.95 -29.55
C VAL A 275 -1.99 -19.35 -30.97
N ALA A 276 -1.58 -18.61 -31.99
CA ALA A 276 -1.79 -18.98 -33.39
C ALA A 276 -1.13 -20.34 -33.73
N ALA A 277 0.12 -20.53 -33.29
CA ALA A 277 0.81 -21.82 -33.44
C ALA A 277 0.10 -22.97 -32.69
N TYR A 278 -0.50 -22.69 -31.54
CA TYR A 278 -1.29 -23.67 -30.79
C TYR A 278 -2.54 -24.10 -31.57
N TRP A 279 -3.28 -23.15 -32.13
CA TRP A 279 -4.49 -23.46 -32.89
C TRP A 279 -4.20 -24.23 -34.17
N SER A 280 -3.13 -23.87 -34.91
CA SER A 280 -2.75 -24.61 -36.12
C SER A 280 -2.37 -26.08 -35.85
N GLN A 281 -1.70 -26.36 -34.72
CA GLN A 281 -1.36 -27.74 -34.35
C GLN A 281 -2.54 -28.51 -33.73
N LYS A 282 -3.51 -27.82 -33.13
CA LYS A 282 -4.71 -28.46 -32.59
C LYS A 282 -5.56 -29.09 -33.71
N GLU A 283 -5.58 -28.49 -34.90
CA GLU A 283 -6.21 -29.10 -36.08
C GLU A 283 -5.53 -30.41 -36.47
N ARG A 284 -4.19 -30.45 -36.47
CA ARG A 284 -3.41 -31.67 -36.71
C ARG A 284 -3.69 -32.77 -35.68
N LEU A 285 -3.82 -32.41 -34.40
CA LEU A 285 -4.17 -33.38 -33.35
C LEU A 285 -5.62 -33.90 -33.48
N LYS A 286 -6.54 -33.11 -34.04
CA LYS A 286 -7.92 -33.55 -34.32
C LYS A 286 -8.02 -34.49 -35.54
N GLN A 287 -7.11 -34.40 -36.50
CA GLN A 287 -7.10 -35.26 -37.70
C GLN A 287 -6.53 -36.67 -37.45
N VAL A 288 -5.86 -36.87 -36.31
CA VAL A 288 -5.18 -38.13 -35.95
C VAL A 288 -5.95 -38.94 -34.89
N ALA A 289 -6.92 -38.31 -34.23
CA ALA A 289 -7.83 -38.94 -33.26
C ALA A 289 -9.09 -39.46 -33.96
#